data_AF-A0A3S3KXL4-F1
#
_entry.id   AF-A0A3S3KXL4-F1
#
_cell.length_a   1.000
_cell.length_b   1.000
_cell.length_c   1.000
_cell.angle_alpha   90.00
_cell.angle_beta   90.00
_cell.angle_gamma   90.00
#
_symmetry.space_group_name_H-M   'P 1'
#
loop_
_entity.id
_entity.type
_entity.pdbx_description
1 polymer ?
#
loop_
_entity_poly.entity_id
_entity_poly.type
_entity_poly.pdbx_seq_one_letter_code
_entity_poly.pdbx_strand_id
1 'polypeptide(L)'
;MSINQGPHDAEIRRQFGSDSARLVYGRDPENGKLIYISKASRGLPCGLICPHCKEALVANLKDDLKAAHFAHHGPACGGGPETALHLLCKDPI
;
A
#
# COMPACT_ATOMS: atom_id res chain seq x y z
N MET A 1 -15.45 32.59 -7.82
CA MET A 1 -14.49 31.75 -7.09
C MET A 1 -14.77 30.31 -7.51
N SER A 2 -13.98 29.75 -8.42
CA SER A 2 -14.19 28.39 -8.91
C SER A 2 -12.83 27.73 -9.07
N ILE A 3 -12.45 26.91 -8.10
CA ILE A 3 -11.26 26.06 -8.20
C ILE A 3 -11.53 24.98 -9.25
N ASN A 4 -10.91 25.14 -10.42
CA ASN A 4 -10.95 24.16 -11.49
C ASN A 4 -10.10 22.95 -11.07
N GLN A 5 -10.74 21.88 -10.60
CA GLN A 5 -10.08 20.60 -10.32
C GLN A 5 -9.62 20.00 -11.66
N GLY A 6 -8.34 20.21 -12.00
CA GLY A 6 -7.78 19.81 -13.28
C GLY A 6 -7.57 18.28 -13.39
N PRO A 7 -7.65 17.72 -14.62
CA PRO A 7 -7.41 16.30 -14.93
C PRO A 7 -5.95 15.83 -14.72
N HIS A 8 -5.11 16.68 -14.14
CA HIS A 8 -3.66 16.51 -14.02
C HIS A 8 -3.26 15.41 -13.03
N ASP A 9 -4.17 15.03 -12.14
CA ASP A 9 -3.90 14.01 -11.13
C ASP A 9 -3.66 12.65 -11.78
N ALA A 10 -4.47 12.23 -12.76
CA ALA A 10 -4.38 10.90 -13.39
C ALA A 10 -3.10 10.67 -14.22
N GLU A 11 -2.63 11.68 -14.95
CA GLU A 11 -1.43 11.59 -15.80
C GLU A 11 -0.15 11.52 -14.96
N ILE A 12 -0.08 12.30 -13.88
CA ILE A 12 1.04 12.28 -12.94
C ILE A 12 1.15 10.91 -12.24
N ARG A 13 0.03 10.25 -11.90
CA ARG A 13 0.08 8.88 -11.35
C ARG A 13 0.54 7.84 -12.37
N ARG A 14 0.32 8.07 -13.67
CA ARG A 14 0.82 7.16 -14.72
C ARG A 14 2.30 7.36 -14.99
N GLN A 15 2.79 8.59 -14.84
CA GLN A 15 4.18 8.96 -15.05
C GLN A 15 5.08 8.61 -13.86
N PHE A 16 4.61 8.81 -12.62
CA PHE A 16 5.41 8.66 -11.40
C PHE A 16 4.89 7.60 -10.43
N GLY A 17 3.65 7.12 -10.61
CA GLY A 17 3.12 6.01 -9.82
C GLY A 17 3.69 4.70 -10.33
N SER A 18 4.64 4.12 -9.60
CA SER A 18 5.09 2.76 -9.87
C SER A 18 3.96 1.78 -9.53
N ASP A 19 3.48 1.04 -10.53
CA ASP A 19 2.61 -0.12 -10.34
C ASP A 19 3.32 -1.17 -9.44
N SER A 20 4.64 -1.24 -9.53
CA SER A 20 5.48 -2.16 -8.76
C SER A 20 5.84 -1.66 -7.36
N ALA A 21 5.09 -0.71 -6.79
CA ALA A 21 5.32 -0.22 -5.43
C ALA A 21 5.30 -1.40 -4.43
N ARG A 22 6.47 -1.78 -3.94
CA ARG A 22 6.63 -2.81 -2.90
C ARG A 22 6.24 -2.21 -1.56
N LEU A 23 5.03 -2.52 -1.08
CA LEU A 23 4.56 -2.06 0.22
C LEU A 23 5.26 -2.83 1.35
N VAL A 24 5.65 -2.15 2.42
CA VAL A 24 6.16 -2.79 3.64
C VAL A 24 5.16 -2.74 4.80
N TYR A 25 4.06 -2.00 4.62
CA TYR A 25 2.93 -1.91 5.54
C TYR A 25 1.65 -2.34 4.83
N GLY A 26 0.88 -3.22 5.47
CA GLY A 26 -0.50 -3.52 5.10
C GLY A 26 -1.45 -2.92 6.14
N ARG A 27 -2.71 -2.70 5.77
CA ARG A 27 -3.74 -2.22 6.69
C ARG A 27 -4.63 -3.38 7.11
N ASP A 28 -4.88 -3.49 8.41
CA ASP A 28 -5.86 -4.42 8.94
C ASP A 28 -7.27 -3.96 8.57
N PRO A 29 -8.10 -4.79 7.90
CA PRO A 29 -9.45 -4.40 7.50
C PRO A 29 -10.40 -4.24 8.71
N GLU A 30 -10.13 -4.92 9.82
CA GLU A 30 -11.02 -4.97 10.99
C GLU A 30 -10.78 -3.78 11.94
N ASN A 31 -9.52 -3.54 12.27
CA ASN A 31 -9.08 -2.52 13.23
C ASN A 31 -8.57 -1.25 12.53
N GLY A 32 -8.34 -1.30 11.21
CA GLY A 32 -7.82 -0.18 10.43
C GLY A 32 -6.34 0.14 10.68
N LYS A 33 -5.64 -0.65 11.49
CA LYS A 33 -4.26 -0.42 11.92
C LYS A 33 -3.26 -0.80 10.84
N LEU A 34 -2.17 -0.05 10.71
CA LEU A 34 -1.05 -0.42 9.84
C LEU A 34 -0.19 -1.49 10.50
N ILE A 35 -0.02 -2.60 9.81
CA ILE A 35 0.78 -3.76 10.22
C ILE A 35 2.03 -3.82 9.34
N TYR A 36 3.20 -3.82 9.98
CA TYR A 36 4.47 -3.99 9.30
C TYR A 36 4.64 -5.44 8.84
N ILE A 37 5.26 -5.65 7.67
CA ILE A 37 5.38 -6.98 7.07
C ILE A 37 6.09 -8.00 7.95
N SER A 38 7.03 -7.58 8.78
CA SER A 38 7.70 -8.50 9.71
C SER A 38 6.78 -9.03 10.81
N LYS A 39 5.61 -8.41 11.03
CA LYS A 39 4.58 -8.85 11.97
C LYS A 39 3.41 -9.57 11.28
N ALA A 40 3.40 -9.62 9.95
CA ALA A 40 2.33 -10.23 9.17
C ALA A 40 2.57 -11.72 8.93
N SER A 41 1.50 -12.49 8.83
CA SER A 41 1.54 -13.90 8.41
C SER A 41 1.97 -14.03 6.95
N ARG A 42 2.73 -15.09 6.60
CA ARG A 42 3.24 -15.30 5.23
C ARG A 42 2.11 -15.59 4.24
N GLY A 43 2.17 -14.98 3.07
CA GLY A 43 1.29 -15.21 1.92
C GLY A 43 -0.06 -14.47 1.97
N LEU A 44 -1.03 -14.98 1.20
CA LEU A 44 -2.42 -14.51 1.17
C LEU A 44 -3.16 -14.62 2.53
N PRO A 45 -2.85 -15.56 3.46
CA PRO A 45 -3.55 -15.60 4.75
C PRO A 45 -3.17 -14.44 5.69
N CYS A 46 -2.36 -13.46 5.25
CA CYS A 46 -2.11 -12.26 6.05
C CYS A 46 -3.40 -11.46 6.30
N GLY A 47 -4.40 -11.56 5.41
CA GLY A 47 -5.69 -10.88 5.55
C GLY A 47 -5.62 -9.34 5.47
N LEU A 48 -4.43 -8.79 5.20
CA LEU A 48 -4.21 -7.35 5.14
C LEU A 48 -4.66 -6.79 3.79
N ILE A 49 -5.11 -5.55 3.81
CA ILE A 49 -5.55 -4.81 2.63
C ILE A 49 -4.65 -3.61 2.36
N CYS A 50 -4.62 -3.16 1.10
CA CYS A 50 -3.95 -1.93 0.74
C CYS A 50 -4.66 -0.74 1.38
N PRO A 51 -3.95 0.17 2.07
CA PRO A 51 -4.58 1.34 2.67
C PRO A 51 -5.18 2.30 1.64
N HIS A 52 -4.76 2.23 0.37
CA HIS A 52 -5.25 3.08 -0.72
C HIS A 52 -6.40 2.44 -1.51
N CYS A 53 -6.16 1.30 -2.18
CA CYS A 53 -7.18 0.65 -3.01
C CYS A 53 -8.07 -0.35 -2.27
N LYS A 54 -7.75 -0.67 -1.00
CA LYS A 54 -8.46 -1.67 -0.16
C LYS A 54 -8.44 -3.10 -0.71
N GLU A 55 -7.60 -3.36 -1.71
CA GLU A 55 -7.44 -4.69 -2.30
C GLU A 55 -6.59 -5.59 -1.39
N ALA A 56 -6.83 -6.90 -1.46
CA ALA A 56 -6.11 -7.89 -0.67
C ALA A 56 -4.61 -7.91 -1.01
N LEU A 57 -3.78 -7.93 0.03
CA LEU A 57 -2.34 -8.02 -0.07
C LEU A 57 -1.84 -9.44 0.18
N VAL A 58 -0.76 -9.79 -0.50
CA VAL A 58 -0.02 -11.04 -0.35
C VAL A 58 1.29 -10.72 0.33
N ALA A 59 1.52 -11.26 1.53
CA ALA A 59 2.75 -11.05 2.27
C ALA A 59 3.88 -11.94 1.73
N ASN A 60 4.72 -11.40 0.85
CA ASN A 60 5.97 -12.06 0.46
C ASN A 60 7.02 -11.78 1.54
N LEU A 61 7.06 -12.64 2.56
CA LEU A 61 8.12 -12.63 3.56
C LEU A 61 9.45 -13.00 2.90
N LYS A 62 10.51 -12.35 3.37
CA LYS A 62 11.87 -12.42 2.83
C LYS A 62 12.30 -13.87 2.54
N ASP A 63 12.88 -14.03 1.35
CA ASP A 63 13.75 -15.15 1.00
C ASP A 63 15.19 -14.60 0.90
N ASP A 64 16.22 -15.44 0.89
CA ASP A 64 17.64 -15.05 1.14
C ASP A 64 18.12 -13.83 0.31
N LEU A 65 17.51 -13.60 -0.86
CA LEU A 65 17.85 -12.54 -1.82
C LEU A 65 16.81 -11.40 -1.97
N LYS A 66 15.63 -11.45 -1.32
CA LYS A 66 14.52 -10.50 -1.57
C LYS A 66 13.94 -9.90 -0.29
N ALA A 67 13.92 -8.57 -0.17
CA ALA A 67 13.28 -7.90 0.95
C ALA A 67 11.79 -8.28 1.08
N ALA A 68 11.31 -8.42 2.32
CA ALA A 68 9.92 -8.73 2.58
C ALA A 68 9.04 -7.57 2.09
N HIS A 69 8.06 -7.86 1.24
CA HIS A 69 7.11 -6.87 0.73
C HIS A 69 5.71 -7.46 0.56
N PHE A 70 4.70 -6.61 0.67
CA PHE A 70 3.34 -6.91 0.30
C PHE A 70 3.17 -6.66 -1.20
N ALA A 71 2.60 -7.64 -1.89
CA ALA A 71 2.18 -7.53 -3.28
C ALA A 71 0.65 -7.47 -3.35
N HIS A 72 0.09 -6.77 -4.33
CA HIS A 72 -1.36 -6.82 -4.57
C HIS A 72 -1.72 -8.18 -5.19
N HIS A 73 -2.82 -8.77 -4.73
CA HIS A 73 -3.40 -9.94 -5.40
C HIS A 73 -4.09 -9.55 -6.73
N GLY A 74 -4.49 -8.28 -6.86
CA GLY A 74 -5.17 -7.71 -8.02
C GLY A 74 -4.33 -6.64 -8.74
N PRO A 75 -4.96 -5.72 -9.49
CA PRO A 75 -4.27 -4.61 -10.15
C PRO A 75 -3.40 -3.81 -9.16
N ALA A 76 -2.14 -3.65 -9.57
CA ALA A 76 -1.20 -2.80 -8.87
C ALA A 76 -1.72 -1.37 -8.73
N CYS A 77 -1.50 -0.77 -7.56
CA CYS A 77 -1.93 0.57 -7.26
C CYS A 77 -0.72 1.48 -6.96
N GLY A 78 -0.63 2.62 -7.66
CA GLY A 78 0.48 3.57 -7.50
C GLY A 78 0.48 4.33 -6.16
N GLY A 79 -0.68 4.49 -5.51
CA GLY A 79 -0.84 5.34 -4.31
C GLY A 79 -0.70 4.63 -2.95
N GLY A 80 -0.46 3.32 -2.95
CA GLY A 80 -0.29 2.51 -1.73
C GLY A 80 0.80 3.01 -0.76
N PRO A 81 2.06 3.19 -1.21
CA PRO A 81 3.15 3.61 -0.32
C PRO A 81 2.98 5.03 0.21
N GLU A 82 2.50 5.97 -0.62
CA GLU A 82 2.27 7.36 -0.22
C GLU A 82 1.18 7.46 0.85
N THR A 83 0.10 6.68 0.69
CA THR A 83 -0.98 6.61 1.68
C THR A 83 -0.49 6.02 2.99
N ALA A 84 0.30 4.95 2.95
CA ALA A 84 0.87 4.36 4.15
C ALA A 84 1.75 5.38 4.90
N LEU A 85 2.60 6.12 4.19
CA LEU A 85 3.43 7.18 4.77
C LEU A 85 2.59 8.31 5.37
N HIS A 86 1.54 8.75 4.68
CA HIS A 86 0.64 9.79 5.17
C HIS A 86 -0.03 9.36 6.48
N LEU A 87 -0.55 8.12 6.55
CA LEU A 87 -1.17 7.58 7.75
C LEU A 87 -0.18 7.45 8.92
N LEU A 88 1.04 6.99 8.66
CA LEU A 88 2.10 6.92 9.68
C LEU A 88 2.50 8.29 10.24
N CYS A 89 2.50 9.34 9.41
CA CYS A 89 2.78 10.70 9.87
C CYS A 89 1.57 11.37 10.55
N LYS A 90 0.35 10.93 10.23
CA LYS A 90 -0.90 11.47 10.76
C LYS A 90 -1.15 10.98 12.19
N ASP A 91 -0.87 9.69 12.45
CA ASP A 91 -0.98 9.11 13.79
C ASP A 91 0.32 9.38 14.59
N PRO A 92 0.24 10.04 15.77
CA PRO A 92 1.39 10.11 16.66
C PRO A 92 1.68 8.72 17.21
N ILE A 93 2.92 8.25 16.98
CA ILE A 93 3.53 7.06 17.59
C ILE A 93 3.46 7.05 19.12
#